data_AF-A0A0N9NDN9-F1
#
_entry.id   AF-A0A0N9NDN9-F1
#
_cell.length_a   1.000
_cell.length_b   1.000
_cell.length_c   1.000
_cell.angle_alpha   90.00
_cell.angle_beta   90.00
_cell.angle_gamma   90.00
#
_symmetry.space_group_name_H-M   'P 1'
#
loop_
_entity.id
_entity.type
_entity.pdbx_description
1 polymer ?
#
loop_
_entity_poly.entity_id
_entity_poly.type
_entity_poly.pdbx_seq_one_letter_code
_entity_poly.pdbx_strand_id
1 'polypeptide(L)'
;MTQVSISEAARLTGKSRRTIQRYVATGKLSMSHSDATKKNIDISELIRVFGEIRKEDVTSVITNESVTMSHHVTNGSDNKKSENELLKKEIEFLKQRIEDKDAHIDSLKNAMLLIESKLSVRQDSQPIPVTKKSWQFWKK
;
A
#
# COMPACT_ATOMS: atom_id res chain seq x y z
N MET A 1 23.14 -29.18 -16.37
CA MET A 1 22.72 -27.78 -16.53
C MET A 1 22.20 -27.60 -17.94
N THR A 2 21.04 -26.97 -18.09
CA THR A 2 20.35 -26.80 -19.38
C THR A 2 20.89 -25.55 -20.08
N GLN A 3 21.44 -25.72 -21.28
CA GLN A 3 22.09 -24.65 -22.02
C GLN A 3 21.20 -24.14 -23.15
N VAL A 4 21.08 -22.83 -23.28
CA VAL A 4 20.26 -22.17 -24.30
C VAL A 4 21.07 -21.16 -25.11
N SER A 5 20.64 -20.93 -26.35
CA SER A 5 21.27 -19.90 -27.20
C SER A 5 20.92 -18.49 -26.75
N ILE A 6 21.66 -17.47 -27.21
CA ILE A 6 21.34 -16.05 -26.93
C ILE A 6 19.92 -15.69 -27.41
N SER A 7 19.48 -16.22 -28.56
CA SER A 7 18.13 -15.99 -29.09
C SER A 7 17.08 -16.53 -28.14
N GLU A 8 17.30 -17.73 -27.63
CA GLU A 8 16.39 -18.42 -26.74
C GLU A 8 16.37 -17.79 -25.35
N ALA A 9 17.54 -17.41 -24.82
CA ALA A 9 17.65 -16.61 -23.60
C ALA A 9 16.85 -15.30 -23.69
N ALA A 10 16.91 -14.61 -24.84
CA ALA A 10 16.11 -13.41 -25.08
C ALA A 10 14.60 -13.70 -25.05
N ARG A 11 14.16 -14.81 -25.66
CA ARG A 11 12.75 -15.23 -25.61
C ARG A 11 12.32 -15.60 -24.19
N LEU A 12 13.12 -16.38 -23.48
CA LEU A 12 12.84 -16.87 -22.13
C LEU A 12 12.74 -15.71 -21.12
N THR A 13 13.64 -14.73 -21.19
CA THR A 13 13.69 -13.63 -20.22
C THR A 13 12.80 -12.44 -20.58
N GLY A 14 12.21 -12.43 -21.78
CA GLY A 14 11.52 -11.27 -22.34
C GLY A 14 12.43 -10.06 -22.59
N LYS A 15 13.77 -10.21 -22.50
CA LYS A 15 14.73 -9.12 -22.74
C LYS A 15 15.24 -9.15 -24.17
N SER A 16 15.60 -7.99 -24.70
CA SER A 16 16.16 -7.90 -26.05
C SER A 16 17.51 -8.63 -26.14
N ARG A 17 17.80 -9.22 -27.32
CA ARG A 17 19.09 -9.87 -27.60
C ARG A 17 20.29 -8.98 -27.26
N ARG A 18 20.18 -7.68 -27.54
CA ARG A 18 21.21 -6.67 -27.23
C ARG A 18 21.45 -6.54 -25.72
N THR A 19 20.40 -6.67 -24.90
CA THR A 19 20.52 -6.67 -23.43
C THR A 19 21.27 -7.90 -22.95
N ILE A 20 20.93 -9.08 -23.45
CA ILE A 20 21.64 -10.33 -23.13
C ILE A 20 23.12 -10.23 -23.52
N GLN A 21 23.41 -9.78 -24.74
CA GLN A 21 24.80 -9.58 -25.21
C GLN A 21 25.57 -8.57 -24.37
N ARG A 22 24.95 -7.45 -23.98
CA ARG A 22 25.56 -6.47 -23.08
C ARG A 22 25.89 -7.10 -21.73
N TYR A 23 24.98 -7.90 -21.18
CA TYR A 23 25.17 -8.52 -19.86
C TYR A 23 26.31 -9.54 -19.88
N VAL A 24 26.44 -10.31 -20.97
CA VAL A 24 27.60 -11.19 -21.21
C VAL A 24 28.89 -10.37 -21.32
N ALA A 25 28.91 -9.29 -22.11
CA ALA A 25 30.09 -8.44 -22.27
C ALA A 25 30.52 -7.76 -20.96
N THR A 26 29.57 -7.41 -20.09
CA THR A 26 29.84 -6.84 -18.77
C THR A 26 30.16 -7.89 -17.69
N GLY A 27 30.13 -9.19 -18.01
CA GLY A 27 30.38 -10.28 -17.06
C GLY A 27 29.23 -10.54 -16.06
N LYS A 28 28.05 -9.96 -16.26
CA LYS A 28 26.87 -10.21 -15.41
C LYS A 28 26.27 -11.59 -15.62
N LEU A 29 26.35 -12.09 -16.85
CA LEU A 29 25.96 -13.44 -17.25
C LEU A 29 27.20 -14.23 -17.64
N SER A 30 27.33 -15.45 -17.11
CA SER A 30 28.33 -16.40 -17.57
C SER A 30 27.87 -17.07 -18.87
N MET A 31 28.83 -17.29 -19.78
CA MET A 31 28.59 -17.95 -21.07
C MET A 31 29.56 -19.11 -21.23
N SER A 32 29.01 -20.27 -21.57
CA SER A 32 29.78 -21.46 -21.91
C SER A 32 30.10 -21.46 -23.40
N HIS A 33 31.35 -21.81 -23.72
CA HIS A 33 31.82 -22.03 -25.08
C HIS A 33 31.91 -23.54 -25.30
N SER A 34 30.83 -24.15 -25.78
CA SER A 34 30.85 -25.54 -26.23
C SER A 34 31.22 -25.51 -27.70
N ASP A 35 32.46 -25.91 -27.99
CA ASP A 35 33.07 -26.05 -29.32
C ASP A 35 32.86 -24.87 -30.28
N ALA A 36 33.79 -23.93 -30.19
CA ALA A 36 34.18 -22.83 -31.10
C ALA A 36 33.09 -21.88 -31.69
N THR A 37 31.87 -22.34 -31.93
CA THR A 37 30.84 -21.64 -32.70
C THR A 37 29.52 -21.51 -31.92
N LYS A 38 29.26 -22.35 -30.92
CA LYS A 38 28.00 -22.32 -30.14
C LYS A 38 28.19 -21.63 -28.79
N LYS A 39 27.72 -20.39 -28.74
CA LYS A 39 27.65 -19.55 -27.52
C LYS A 39 26.37 -19.87 -26.76
N ASN A 40 26.50 -20.58 -25.64
CA ASN A 40 25.36 -21.01 -24.84
C ASN A 40 25.39 -20.45 -23.42
N ILE A 41 24.23 -20.13 -22.89
CA ILE A 41 24.01 -19.58 -21.54
C ILE A 41 23.24 -20.62 -20.73
N ASP A 42 23.61 -20.84 -19.46
CA ASP A 42 22.87 -21.73 -18.57
C ASP A 42 21.57 -21.07 -18.09
N ILE A 43 20.49 -21.84 -17.98
CA ILE A 43 19.20 -21.36 -17.46
C ILE A 43 19.36 -20.87 -16.00
N SER A 44 20.22 -21.50 -15.21
CA SER A 44 20.49 -21.07 -13.82
C SER A 44 21.03 -19.63 -13.76
N GLU A 45 21.89 -19.26 -14.70
CA GLU A 45 22.45 -17.91 -14.81
C GLU A 45 21.37 -16.89 -15.21
N LEU A 46 20.46 -17.30 -16.11
CA LEU A 46 19.33 -16.46 -16.48
C LEU A 46 18.38 -16.23 -15.28
N ILE A 47 18.10 -17.26 -14.48
CA ILE A 47 17.26 -17.15 -13.28
C ILE A 47 17.94 -16.27 -12.23
N ARG A 48 19.25 -16.45 -12.01
CA ARG A 48 20.02 -15.65 -11.06
C ARG A 48 19.99 -14.15 -11.40
N VAL A 49 20.06 -13.81 -12.68
CA VAL A 49 20.19 -12.41 -13.14
C VAL A 49 18.85 -11.74 -13.41
N PHE A 50 17.86 -12.48 -13.90
CA PHE A 50 16.57 -11.93 -14.33
C PHE A 50 15.38 -12.40 -13.48
N GLY A 51 15.59 -13.31 -12.53
CA GLY A 51 14.53 -13.90 -11.70
C GLY A 51 13.83 -15.08 -12.36
N GLU A 52 12.70 -15.50 -11.80
CA GLU A 52 11.93 -16.66 -12.30
C GLU A 52 11.53 -16.50 -13.77
N ILE A 53 11.92 -17.49 -14.59
CA ILE A 53 11.64 -17.53 -16.01
C ILE A 53 10.30 -18.23 -16.22
N ARG A 54 9.23 -17.45 -16.42
CA ARG A 54 7.91 -17.97 -16.78
C ARG A 54 7.84 -18.11 -18.30
N LYS A 55 7.40 -19.27 -18.80
CA LYS A 55 7.10 -19.49 -20.22
C LYS A 55 5.81 -18.74 -20.57
N GLU A 56 5.93 -17.45 -20.79
CA GLU A 56 4.81 -16.61 -21.25
C GLU A 56 5.09 -16.21 -22.68
N ASP A 57 4.14 -16.51 -23.57
CA ASP A 57 4.27 -16.24 -25.00
C ASP A 57 4.52 -14.75 -25.25
N VAL A 58 5.62 -14.49 -25.96
CA VAL A 58 6.24 -13.17 -26.15
C VAL A 58 5.24 -12.16 -26.72
N THR A 59 4.77 -11.23 -25.88
CA THR A 59 4.29 -9.92 -26.33
C THR A 59 5.34 -8.89 -25.93
N SER A 60 5.98 -8.31 -26.93
CA SER A 60 7.03 -7.30 -26.78
C SER A 60 6.44 -6.01 -26.23
N VAL A 61 6.69 -5.70 -24.96
CA VAL A 61 6.54 -4.34 -24.43
C VAL A 61 7.92 -3.83 -24.04
N ILE A 62 8.42 -2.90 -24.84
CA ILE A 62 9.55 -2.04 -24.49
C ILE A 62 9.02 -1.03 -23.48
N THR A 63 9.30 -1.23 -22.20
CA THR A 63 9.25 -0.17 -21.20
C THR A 63 10.34 -0.40 -20.16
N ASN A 64 11.22 0.59 -20.04
CA ASN A 64 12.00 0.79 -18.84
C ASN A 64 11.00 0.97 -17.68
N GLU A 65 11.26 0.29 -16.56
CA GLU A 65 10.61 0.53 -15.27
C GLU A 65 9.06 0.51 -15.31
N SER A 66 8.48 -0.67 -15.56
CA SER A 66 7.09 -0.91 -15.20
C SER A 66 6.77 -2.40 -15.24
N VAL A 67 6.29 -2.87 -14.09
CA VAL A 67 5.16 -3.79 -13.83
C VAL A 67 4.40 -4.34 -15.06
N THR A 68 3.76 -5.51 -14.85
CA THR A 68 2.61 -6.09 -15.58
C THR A 68 2.91 -6.83 -16.90
N MET A 69 2.28 -7.94 -17.28
CA MET A 69 1.36 -8.93 -16.68
C MET A 69 1.35 -10.13 -17.65
N SER A 70 1.29 -11.33 -17.09
CA SER A 70 0.98 -12.56 -17.80
C SER A 70 -0.53 -12.69 -17.98
N HIS A 71 -0.99 -13.25 -19.11
CA HIS A 71 -2.41 -13.49 -19.35
C HIS A 71 -2.93 -14.72 -18.58
N HIS A 72 -2.95 -14.58 -17.25
CA HIS A 72 -4.01 -15.06 -16.36
C HIS A 72 -4.93 -13.87 -16.05
N VAL A 73 -5.41 -13.19 -17.10
CA VAL A 73 -5.97 -11.83 -16.99
C VAL A 73 -7.46 -11.79 -16.65
N THR A 74 -8.21 -12.89 -16.70
CA THR A 74 -9.61 -12.91 -16.22
C THR A 74 -9.66 -12.95 -14.69
N ASN A 75 -9.11 -13.98 -14.05
CA ASN A 75 -9.17 -14.13 -12.59
C ASN A 75 -8.31 -13.09 -11.84
N GLY A 76 -7.18 -12.65 -12.41
CA GLY A 76 -6.33 -11.63 -11.80
C GLY A 76 -6.95 -10.22 -11.85
N SER A 77 -7.67 -9.89 -12.92
CA SER A 77 -8.40 -8.62 -13.03
C SER A 77 -9.61 -8.61 -12.10
N ASP A 78 -10.36 -9.70 -12.05
CA ASP A 78 -11.55 -9.81 -11.20
C ASP A 78 -11.18 -9.84 -9.71
N ASN A 79 -10.09 -10.53 -9.33
CA ASN A 79 -9.56 -10.45 -7.96
C ASN A 79 -9.13 -9.02 -7.60
N LYS A 80 -8.39 -8.32 -8.46
CA LYS A 80 -8.00 -6.92 -8.22
C LYS A 80 -9.20 -5.98 -8.14
N LYS A 81 -10.23 -6.19 -8.95
CA LYS A 81 -11.49 -5.43 -8.87
C LYS A 81 -12.19 -5.71 -7.54
N SER A 82 -12.32 -6.97 -7.14
CA SER A 82 -12.94 -7.33 -5.85
C SER A 82 -12.19 -6.74 -4.66
N GLU A 83 -10.86 -6.77 -4.68
CA GLU A 83 -10.01 -6.17 -3.65
C GLU A 83 -10.19 -4.65 -3.61
N ASN A 84 -10.24 -3.98 -4.76
CA ASN A 84 -10.53 -2.54 -4.82
C ASN A 84 -11.92 -2.20 -4.25
N GLU A 85 -12.94 -3.00 -4.53
CA GLU A 85 -14.28 -2.78 -3.99
C GLU A 85 -14.32 -2.99 -2.47
N LEU A 86 -13.61 -4.00 -1.94
CA LEU A 86 -13.48 -4.19 -0.50
C LEU A 86 -12.73 -3.04 0.17
N LEU A 87 -11.62 -2.59 -0.42
CA LEU A 87 -10.85 -1.45 0.08
C LEU A 87 -11.68 -0.15 0.07
N LYS A 88 -12.48 0.10 -0.97
CA LYS A 88 -13.38 1.25 -1.01
C LYS A 88 -14.42 1.22 0.10
N LYS A 89 -15.02 0.06 0.37
CA LYS A 89 -15.98 -0.12 1.47
C LYS A 89 -15.34 0.13 2.83
N GLU A 90 -14.12 -0.33 3.03
CA GLU A 90 -13.38 -0.05 4.28
C GLU A 90 -13.10 1.44 4.42
N ILE A 91 -12.69 2.12 3.34
CA ILE A 91 -12.49 3.58 3.35
C ILE A 91 -13.79 4.31 3.70
N GLU A 92 -14.91 3.90 3.11
CA GLU A 92 -16.23 4.48 3.40
C GLU A 92 -16.62 4.28 4.87
N PHE A 93 -16.46 3.07 5.39
CA PHE A 93 -16.72 2.75 6.80
C PHE A 93 -15.84 3.55 7.76
N LEU A 94 -14.54 3.66 7.47
CA LEU A 94 -13.61 4.45 8.28
C LEU A 94 -13.95 5.95 8.24
N LYS A 95 -14.36 6.48 7.08
CA LYS A 95 -14.83 7.86 6.96
C LYS A 95 -16.08 8.11 7.80
N GLN A 96 -17.07 7.23 7.73
CA GLN A 96 -18.27 7.33 8.56
C GLN A 96 -17.92 7.34 10.05
N ARG A 97 -17.01 6.44 10.47
CA ARG A 97 -16.57 6.39 11.86
C ARG A 97 -15.83 7.64 12.32
N ILE A 98 -15.10 8.31 11.42
CA ILE A 98 -14.47 9.60 11.71
C ILE A 98 -15.55 10.67 11.88
N GLU A 99 -16.50 10.75 10.96
CA GLU A 99 -17.60 11.72 11.02
C GLU A 99 -18.43 11.57 12.31
N ASP A 100 -18.78 10.35 12.70
CA ASP A 100 -19.49 10.08 13.95
C ASP A 100 -18.69 10.56 15.18
N LYS A 101 -17.37 10.40 15.16
CA LYS A 101 -16.49 10.87 16.24
C LYS A 101 -16.37 12.39 16.25
N ASP A 102 -16.31 13.03 15.09
CA ASP A 102 -16.26 14.49 14.99
C ASP A 102 -17.57 15.11 15.48
N ALA A 103 -18.72 14.54 15.11
CA ALA A 103 -20.03 14.94 15.64
C ALA A 103 -20.11 14.80 17.16
N HIS A 104 -19.57 13.71 17.72
CA HIS A 104 -19.49 13.52 19.16
C HIS A 104 -18.57 14.54 19.83
N ILE A 105 -17.42 14.85 19.22
CA ILE A 105 -16.49 15.89 19.70
C ILE A 105 -17.18 17.25 19.72
N ASP A 106 -17.93 17.60 18.68
CA ASP A 106 -18.63 18.89 18.61
C ASP A 106 -19.78 18.98 19.63
N SER A 107 -20.50 17.89 19.86
CA SER A 107 -21.49 17.80 20.95
C SER A 107 -20.84 18.04 22.32
N LEU A 108 -19.69 17.41 22.59
CA LEU A 108 -18.94 17.62 23.82
C LEU A 108 -18.43 19.06 23.97
N LYS A 109 -17.91 19.67 22.90
CA LYS A 109 -17.49 21.08 22.91
C LYS A 109 -18.67 22.00 23.23
N ASN A 110 -19.83 21.76 22.62
CA ASN A 110 -21.04 22.54 22.88
C ASN A 110 -21.50 22.41 24.34
N ALA A 111 -21.48 21.20 24.90
CA ALA A 111 -21.80 20.97 26.30
C ALA A 111 -20.81 21.69 27.24
N MET A 112 -19.51 21.68 26.90
CA MET A 112 -18.47 22.39 27.65
C MET A 112 -18.70 23.90 27.66
N LEU A 113 -18.98 24.50 26.50
CA LEU A 113 -19.30 25.93 26.37
C LEU A 113 -20.53 26.33 27.20
N LEU A 114 -21.57 25.50 27.20
CA LEU A 114 -22.76 25.74 28.04
C LEU A 114 -22.39 25.76 29.53
N ILE A 115 -21.58 24.81 29.98
CA ILE A 115 -21.12 24.76 31.37
C ILE A 115 -20.28 26.01 31.71
N GLU A 116 -19.32 26.38 30.86
CA GLU A 116 -18.49 27.57 31.02
C GLU A 116 -19.35 28.85 31.14
N SER A 117 -20.37 28.99 30.28
CA SER A 117 -21.30 30.14 30.36
C SER A 117 -22.08 30.17 31.69
N LYS A 118 -22.55 29.03 32.19
CA LYS A 118 -23.26 28.93 33.48
C LYS A 118 -22.34 29.25 34.66
N LEU A 119 -21.06 28.89 34.57
CA LEU A 119 -20.07 29.22 35.58
C LEU A 119 -19.72 30.72 35.59
N SER A 120 -19.51 31.33 34.42
CA SER A 120 -19.27 32.78 34.31
C SER A 120 -20.44 33.59 34.86
N VAL A 121 -21.68 33.26 34.45
CA VAL A 121 -22.90 33.91 34.97
C VAL A 121 -23.01 33.76 36.48
N ARG A 122 -22.59 32.63 37.05
CA ARG A 122 -22.60 32.42 38.51
C ARG A 122 -21.51 33.23 39.23
N GLN A 123 -20.35 33.47 38.61
CA GLN A 123 -19.29 34.31 39.18
C GLN A 123 -19.67 35.80 39.16
N ASP A 124 -20.32 36.27 38.10
CA ASP A 124 -20.72 37.67 37.97
C ASP A 124 -21.97 38.03 38.81
N SER A 125 -22.76 37.04 39.24
CA SER A 125 -24.04 37.26 39.94
C SER A 125 -24.03 37.00 41.45
N GLN A 126 -22.88 37.08 42.14
CA GLN A 126 -22.86 37.00 43.62
C GLN A 126 -22.65 38.38 44.27
N PRO A 127 -23.71 39.07 44.73
CA PRO A 127 -23.65 39.73 46.03
C PRO A 127 -23.79 38.63 47.09
N ILE A 128 -22.76 38.43 47.91
CA ILE A 128 -22.73 37.45 49.00
C ILE A 128 -23.93 37.67 49.94
N PRO A 129 -24.88 36.74 50.10
CA PRO A 129 -25.73 36.74 51.27
C PRO A 129 -25.01 35.95 52.37
N VAL A 130 -24.67 36.67 53.43
CA VAL A 130 -24.19 36.16 54.71
C VAL A 130 -24.97 34.91 55.12
N THR A 131 -24.20 33.87 55.40
CA THR A 131 -24.64 32.54 55.80
C THR A 131 -25.54 32.60 57.03
N LYS A 132 -26.76 32.07 56.94
CA LYS A 132 -27.42 31.49 58.12
C LYS A 132 -27.57 29.99 57.90
N LYS A 133 -26.81 29.24 58.71
CA LYS A 133 -26.80 27.77 58.72
C LYS A 133 -28.20 27.29 59.09
N SER A 134 -28.88 26.66 58.14
CA SER A 134 -30.26 26.13 58.27
C SER A 134 -30.45 25.16 59.43
N TRP A 135 -29.37 24.53 59.90
CA TRP A 135 -29.38 23.63 61.07
C TRP A 135 -29.47 24.34 62.42
N GLN A 136 -29.29 25.67 62.50
CA GLN A 136 -29.41 26.39 63.76
C GLN A 136 -30.85 26.74 64.15
N PHE A 137 -31.83 26.50 63.28
CA PHE A 137 -33.24 26.74 63.56
C PHE A 137 -33.82 25.76 64.62
N TRP A 138 -33.12 24.67 64.92
CA TRP A 138 -33.57 23.64 65.86
C TRP A 138 -32.87 23.70 67.23
N LYS A 139 -31.96 24.66 67.45
CA LYS A 139 -31.40 24.92 68.78
C LYS A 139 -32.27 25.95 69.49
N LYS A 140 -33.09 25.43 70.41
CA LYS A 140 -33.89 26.11 71.43
C LYS A 140 -33.24 27.34 72.05
#